data_AF-A0A9E6X3G6-F1
#
_entry.id   AF-A0A9E6X3G6-F1
#
_cell.length_a   1.000
_cell.length_b   1.000
_cell.length_c   1.000
_cell.angle_alpha   90.00
_cell.angle_beta   90.00
_cell.angle_gamma   90.00
#
_symmetry.space_group_name_H-M   'P 1'
#
loop_
_entity.id
_entity.type
_entity.pdbx_description
1 polymer ?
#
loop_
_entity_poly.entity_id
_entity_poly.type
_entity_poly.pdbx_seq_one_letter_code
_entity_poly.pdbx_strand_id
1 'polypeptide(L)'
;MASFSQQGRDLHITIEGVDDPFVIRPLPGRRGQELTEYFLRIASQQPLDGIPGAPADMATVLNWAVNGVDADGEWITDGENSRRVFNVLTLTEGEDVLLPAFYWSSVLGIKGVEEYFAAGGGMAGGVKALGSLTMTLGISPLVTSPSSVLATQTPSPAGTTSTSSPTSGSALERLPRWKRSIGQNGRRRRGTA
;
A
#
# COMPACT_ATOMS: atom_id res chain seq x y z
N MET A 1 4.84 -12.02 20.51
CA MET A 1 5.99 -11.94 19.60
C MET A 1 5.89 -13.00 18.51
N ALA A 2 6.19 -12.65 17.25
CA ALA A 2 6.20 -13.59 16.13
C ALA A 2 7.57 -14.24 15.93
N SER A 3 7.60 -15.50 15.52
CA SER A 3 8.81 -16.23 15.13
C SER A 3 8.53 -17.17 13.96
N PHE A 4 9.58 -17.67 13.31
CA PHE A 4 9.43 -18.59 12.19
C PHE A 4 10.41 -19.77 12.27
N SER A 5 10.04 -20.87 11.62
CA SER A 5 10.94 -22.00 11.36
C SER A 5 10.60 -22.61 10.01
N GLN A 6 11.63 -23.11 9.31
CA GLN A 6 11.42 -23.91 8.11
C GLN A 6 11.38 -25.39 8.49
N GLN A 7 10.28 -26.07 8.19
CA GLN A 7 10.12 -27.50 8.42
C GLN A 7 9.99 -28.22 7.08
N GLY A 8 11.08 -28.86 6.66
CA GLY A 8 11.18 -29.43 5.32
C GLY A 8 11.01 -28.35 4.26
N ARG A 9 9.89 -28.41 3.53
CA ARG A 9 9.55 -27.44 2.49
C ARG A 9 8.55 -26.38 2.94
N ASP A 10 8.06 -26.44 4.18
CA ASP A 10 7.01 -25.55 4.64
C ASP A 10 7.58 -24.49 5.58
N LEU A 11 7.00 -23.29 5.53
CA LEU A 11 7.27 -22.24 6.50
C LEU A 11 6.25 -22.33 7.63
N HIS A 12 6.73 -22.39 8.86
CA HIS A 12 5.90 -22.33 10.05
C HIS A 12 6.11 -20.98 10.71
N ILE A 13 5.04 -20.19 10.85
CA ILE A 13 5.05 -18.93 11.58
C ILE A 13 4.27 -19.13 12.88
N THR A 14 4.88 -18.81 14.01
CA THR A 14 4.29 -18.93 15.33
C THR A 14 4.10 -17.55 15.93
N ILE A 15 2.90 -17.28 16.42
CA ILE A 15 2.55 -16.07 17.15
C ILE A 15 2.39 -16.43 18.62
N GLU A 16 3.09 -15.74 19.50
CA GLU A 16 2.93 -15.91 20.95
C GLU A 16 1.45 -15.73 21.37
N GLY A 17 0.93 -16.70 22.13
CA GLY A 17 -0.48 -16.71 22.54
C GLY A 17 -1.43 -17.38 21.54
N VAL A 18 -0.93 -17.90 20.41
CA VAL A 18 -1.68 -18.72 19.47
C VAL A 18 -1.12 -20.14 19.48
N ASP A 19 -1.98 -21.12 19.76
CA ASP A 19 -1.56 -22.51 20.01
C ASP A 19 -0.91 -23.17 18.78
N ASP A 20 -1.55 -23.04 17.62
CA ASP A 20 -1.09 -23.69 16.39
C ASP A 20 -0.31 -22.73 15.48
N PRO A 21 0.79 -23.18 14.84
CA PRO A 21 1.49 -22.36 13.87
C PRO A 21 0.64 -22.14 12.60
N PHE A 22 0.96 -21.08 11.87
CA PHE A 22 0.52 -20.87 10.49
C PHE A 22 1.49 -21.60 9.57
N VAL A 23 0.99 -22.57 8.81
CA VAL A 23 1.82 -23.41 7.93
C VAL A 23 1.62 -22.95 6.49
N ILE A 24 2.67 -22.37 5.91
CA ILE A 24 2.67 -21.82 4.56
C ILE A 24 3.45 -22.76 3.64
N ARG A 25 2.75 -23.34 2.68
CA ARG A 25 3.35 -24.21 1.68
C ARG A 25 3.98 -23.39 0.55
N PRO A 26 5.09 -23.84 -0.03
CA PRO A 26 5.75 -23.10 -1.09
C PRO A 26 4.90 -23.16 -2.36
N LEU A 27 4.76 -22.02 -3.01
CA LEU A 27 4.09 -21.95 -4.30
C LEU A 27 4.90 -22.63 -5.42
N PRO A 28 4.24 -23.19 -6.44
CA PRO A 28 4.89 -23.51 -7.70
C PRO A 28 5.58 -22.26 -8.28
N GLY A 29 6.75 -22.42 -8.90
CA GLY A 29 7.59 -21.28 -9.31
C GLY A 29 6.86 -20.23 -10.18
N ARG A 30 5.99 -20.67 -11.10
CA ARG A 30 5.17 -19.75 -11.93
C ARG A 30 4.16 -18.94 -11.09
N ARG A 31 3.54 -19.56 -10.10
CA ARG A 31 2.57 -18.91 -9.20
C ARG A 31 3.28 -17.93 -8.25
N GLY A 32 4.48 -18.25 -7.78
CA GLY A 32 5.29 -17.31 -6.99
C GLY A 32 5.72 -16.07 -7.77
N GLN A 33 6.07 -16.23 -9.05
CA GLN A 33 6.36 -15.09 -9.94
C GLN A 33 5.12 -14.23 -10.18
N GLU A 34 3.98 -14.85 -10.50
CA GLU A 34 2.70 -14.17 -10.70
C GLU A 34 2.26 -13.40 -9.44
N LEU A 35 2.35 -14.02 -8.26
CA LEU A 35 2.08 -13.37 -6.97
C LEU A 35 2.96 -12.14 -6.75
N THR A 36 4.26 -12.28 -7.04
CA THR A 36 5.24 -11.18 -6.91
C THR A 36 4.89 -10.04 -7.87
N GLU A 37 4.51 -10.34 -9.11
CA GLU A 37 4.10 -9.35 -10.09
C GLU A 37 2.85 -8.59 -9.64
N TYR A 38 1.81 -9.28 -9.18
CA TYR A 38 0.60 -8.63 -8.67
C TYR A 38 0.90 -7.72 -7.49
N PHE A 39 1.70 -8.20 -6.52
CA PHE A 39 2.11 -7.38 -5.38
C PHE A 39 2.77 -6.07 -5.83
N LEU A 40 3.74 -6.15 -6.75
CA LEU A 40 4.48 -4.98 -7.22
C LEU A 40 3.63 -4.03 -8.05
N ARG A 41 2.74 -4.55 -8.91
CA ARG A 41 1.82 -3.73 -9.68
C ARG A 41 0.88 -2.95 -8.75
N ILE A 42 0.28 -3.60 -7.77
CA ILE A 42 -0.61 -2.94 -6.80
C ILE A 42 0.17 -1.93 -5.96
N ALA A 43 1.34 -2.30 -5.44
CA ALA A 43 2.19 -1.41 -4.64
C ALA A 43 2.65 -0.17 -5.43
N SER A 44 2.84 -0.30 -6.75
CA SER A 44 3.18 0.81 -7.64
C SER A 44 1.97 1.51 -8.25
N GLN A 45 0.75 1.19 -7.80
CA GLN A 45 -0.51 1.71 -8.33
C GLN A 45 -0.67 1.53 -9.85
N GLN A 46 -0.07 0.47 -10.39
CA GLN A 46 -0.28 0.08 -11.78
C GLN A 46 -1.61 -0.66 -11.93
N PRO A 47 -2.35 -0.39 -13.01
CA PRO A 47 -3.64 -1.04 -13.25
C PRO A 47 -3.46 -2.55 -13.50
N LEU A 48 -4.44 -3.31 -13.01
CA LEU A 48 -4.61 -4.75 -13.27
C LEU A 48 -5.74 -5.04 -14.28
N ASP A 49 -6.31 -3.99 -14.87
CA ASP A 49 -7.45 -4.11 -15.79
C ASP A 49 -7.12 -5.02 -16.98
N GLY A 50 -8.09 -5.89 -17.33
CA GLY A 50 -7.98 -6.79 -18.47
C GLY A 50 -7.11 -8.02 -18.24
N ILE A 51 -6.58 -8.23 -17.02
CA ILE A 51 -5.91 -9.48 -16.63
C ILE A 51 -6.96 -10.43 -16.02
N PRO A 52 -7.32 -11.54 -16.69
CA PRO A 52 -8.28 -12.49 -16.14
C PRO A 52 -7.75 -13.13 -14.86
N GLY A 53 -8.58 -13.15 -13.81
CA GLY A 53 -8.20 -13.74 -12.53
C GLY A 53 -7.20 -12.89 -11.73
N ALA A 54 -6.99 -11.63 -12.09
CA ALA A 54 -6.19 -10.73 -11.27
C ALA A 54 -6.85 -10.45 -9.91
N PRO A 55 -6.03 -10.22 -8.86
CA PRO A 55 -6.53 -9.90 -7.53
C PRO A 55 -7.20 -8.51 -7.53
N ALA A 56 -8.25 -8.37 -6.72
CA ALA A 56 -8.96 -7.09 -6.58
C ALA A 56 -8.13 -6.03 -5.85
N ASP A 57 -7.31 -6.46 -4.89
CA ASP A 57 -6.53 -5.59 -4.01
C ASP A 57 -5.32 -6.32 -3.40
N MET A 58 -4.54 -5.57 -2.61
CA MET A 58 -3.38 -6.10 -1.89
C MET A 58 -3.79 -7.19 -0.88
N ALA A 59 -4.94 -7.05 -0.23
CA ALA A 59 -5.42 -8.05 0.74
C ALA A 59 -5.65 -9.41 0.08
N THR A 60 -6.18 -9.42 -1.14
CA THR A 60 -6.36 -10.63 -1.96
C THR A 60 -5.01 -11.31 -2.26
N VAL A 61 -3.99 -10.53 -2.64
CA VAL A 61 -2.63 -11.05 -2.88
C VAL A 61 -2.04 -11.69 -1.62
N LEU A 62 -2.18 -11.03 -0.46
CA LEU A 62 -1.67 -11.55 0.80
C LEU A 62 -2.43 -12.81 1.25
N ASN A 63 -3.73 -12.89 0.98
CA ASN A 63 -4.52 -14.11 1.23
C ASN A 63 -4.07 -15.28 0.35
N TRP A 64 -3.76 -15.01 -0.92
CA TRP A 64 -3.19 -16.03 -1.80
C TRP A 64 -1.81 -16.48 -1.33
N ALA A 65 -0.99 -15.56 -0.82
CA ALA A 65 0.32 -15.90 -0.29
C ALA A 65 0.26 -16.82 0.94
N VAL A 66 -0.74 -16.62 1.81
CA VAL A 66 -0.86 -17.37 3.06
C VAL A 66 -1.56 -18.73 2.87
N ASN A 67 -2.50 -18.82 1.92
CA ASN A 67 -3.24 -20.06 1.66
C ASN A 67 -2.61 -20.92 0.57
N GLY A 68 -1.98 -20.29 -0.42
CA GLY A 68 -1.37 -20.95 -1.57
C GLY A 68 -2.36 -21.29 -2.69
N VAL A 69 -2.08 -22.39 -3.39
CA VAL A 69 -2.89 -22.93 -4.48
C VAL A 69 -3.34 -24.36 -4.18
N ASP A 70 -4.45 -24.77 -4.77
CA ASP A 70 -4.97 -26.14 -4.66
C ASP A 70 -4.24 -27.13 -5.60
N ALA A 71 -4.76 -28.36 -5.70
CA ALA A 71 -4.18 -29.41 -6.52
C ALA A 71 -4.25 -29.13 -8.04
N ASP A 72 -5.23 -28.34 -8.47
CA ASP A 72 -5.39 -27.91 -9.85
C ASP A 72 -4.55 -26.65 -10.14
N GLY A 73 -3.95 -26.07 -9.09
CA GLY A 73 -3.09 -24.90 -9.16
C GLY A 73 -3.87 -23.59 -9.09
N GLU A 74 -5.15 -23.62 -8.69
CA GLU A 74 -6.00 -22.45 -8.53
C GLU A 74 -5.81 -21.80 -7.15
N TRP A 75 -5.99 -20.48 -7.07
CA TRP A 75 -5.77 -19.73 -5.83
C TRP A 75 -6.79 -20.08 -4.76
N ILE A 76 -6.31 -20.40 -3.55
CA ILE A 76 -7.18 -20.65 -2.41
C ILE A 76 -7.57 -19.32 -1.78
N THR A 77 -8.81 -18.90 -2.02
CA THR A 77 -9.35 -17.60 -1.56
C THR A 77 -9.88 -17.63 -0.12
N ASP A 78 -10.39 -18.77 0.33
CA ASP A 78 -11.01 -18.94 1.66
C ASP A 78 -10.36 -20.10 2.42
N GLY A 79 -9.06 -20.01 2.60
CA GLY A 79 -8.24 -21.01 3.28
C GLY A 79 -8.17 -20.79 4.79
N GLU A 80 -7.84 -21.88 5.50
CA GLU A 80 -7.77 -21.88 6.97
C GLU A 80 -6.82 -20.82 7.51
N ASN A 81 -5.64 -20.63 6.89
CA ASN A 81 -4.69 -19.62 7.35
C ASN A 81 -5.27 -18.21 7.29
N SER A 82 -5.89 -17.83 6.17
CA SER A 82 -6.53 -16.50 6.04
C SER A 82 -7.65 -16.30 7.06
N ARG A 83 -8.52 -17.30 7.27
CA ARG A 83 -9.58 -17.24 8.28
C ARG A 83 -9.01 -17.05 9.69
N ARG A 84 -7.96 -17.79 10.04
CA ARG A 84 -7.29 -17.66 11.33
C ARG A 84 -6.64 -16.29 11.51
N VAL A 85 -5.97 -15.77 10.49
CA VAL A 85 -5.39 -14.42 10.51
C VAL A 85 -6.46 -13.38 10.84
N PHE A 86 -7.60 -13.39 10.14
CA PHE A 86 -8.63 -12.36 10.35
C PHE A 86 -9.48 -12.52 11.61
N ASN A 87 -9.63 -13.74 12.13
CA ASN A 87 -10.50 -14.01 13.27
C ASN A 87 -9.76 -14.05 14.61
N VAL A 88 -8.47 -14.40 14.61
CA VAL A 88 -7.69 -14.68 15.84
C VAL A 88 -6.66 -13.60 16.12
N LEU A 89 -6.10 -12.98 15.09
CA LEU A 89 -4.98 -12.06 15.25
C LEU A 89 -5.43 -10.60 15.29
N THR A 90 -4.67 -9.79 16.02
CA THR A 90 -4.70 -8.34 15.84
C THR A 90 -4.14 -7.95 14.46
N LEU A 91 -4.38 -6.71 14.04
CA LEU A 91 -3.88 -6.22 12.74
C LEU A 91 -2.35 -6.40 12.61
N THR A 92 -1.59 -6.04 13.65
CA THR A 92 -0.13 -6.13 13.63
C THR A 92 0.36 -7.58 13.62
N GLU A 93 -0.26 -8.46 14.40
CA GLU A 93 0.07 -9.89 14.35
C GLU A 93 -0.29 -10.52 13.00
N GLY A 94 -1.38 -10.05 12.39
CA GLY A 94 -1.75 -10.44 11.03
C GLY A 94 -0.69 -10.05 10.01
N GLU A 95 -0.12 -8.84 10.11
CA GLU A 95 1.01 -8.42 9.25
C GLU A 95 2.25 -9.32 9.43
N ASP A 96 2.54 -9.70 10.67
CA ASP A 96 3.64 -10.62 11.01
C ASP A 96 3.42 -12.06 10.51
N VAL A 97 2.23 -12.39 9.99
CA VAL A 97 1.95 -13.65 9.26
C VAL A 97 1.91 -13.42 7.75
N LEU A 98 1.14 -12.41 7.30
CA LEU A 98 0.87 -12.18 5.88
C LEU A 98 2.12 -11.75 5.10
N LEU A 99 2.94 -10.86 5.65
CA LEU A 99 4.13 -10.37 4.94
C LEU A 99 5.21 -11.46 4.83
N PRO A 100 5.56 -12.20 5.89
CA PRO A 100 6.48 -13.33 5.76
C PRO A 100 5.95 -14.42 4.82
N ALA A 101 4.65 -14.72 4.85
CA ALA A 101 4.04 -15.65 3.91
C ALA A 101 4.18 -15.18 2.46
N PHE A 102 4.02 -13.88 2.20
CA PHE A 102 4.30 -13.29 0.89
C PHE A 102 5.77 -13.46 0.49
N TYR A 103 6.73 -13.09 1.34
CA TYR A 103 8.14 -13.21 0.99
C TYR A 103 8.57 -14.65 0.73
N TRP A 104 8.07 -15.58 1.54
CA TRP A 104 8.24 -17.02 1.36
C TRP A 104 7.70 -17.51 0.02
N SER A 105 6.51 -17.05 -0.35
CA SER A 105 5.83 -17.42 -1.60
C SER A 105 6.36 -16.66 -2.83
N SER A 106 7.14 -15.59 -2.62
CA SER A 106 7.77 -14.78 -3.66
C SER A 106 9.06 -15.40 -4.17
N VAL A 107 9.71 -14.71 -5.13
CA VAL A 107 11.04 -15.08 -5.62
C VAL A 107 12.15 -15.02 -4.56
N LEU A 108 11.91 -14.40 -3.40
CA LEU A 108 12.89 -14.35 -2.31
C LEU A 108 12.96 -15.64 -1.50
N GLY A 109 11.84 -16.36 -1.35
CA GLY A 109 11.76 -17.52 -0.48
C GLY A 109 12.19 -17.22 0.97
N ILE A 110 12.93 -18.16 1.57
CA ILE A 110 13.38 -18.05 2.98
C ILE A 110 14.17 -16.77 3.26
N LYS A 111 14.95 -16.28 2.29
CA LYS A 111 15.81 -15.11 2.47
C LYS A 111 14.98 -13.86 2.80
N GLY A 112 13.82 -13.70 2.15
CA GLY A 112 12.94 -12.57 2.42
C GLY A 112 12.30 -12.64 3.81
N VAL A 113 11.97 -13.85 4.27
CA VAL A 113 11.48 -14.10 5.64
C VAL A 113 12.55 -13.75 6.67
N GLU A 114 13.77 -14.24 6.48
CA GLU A 114 14.90 -13.95 7.36
C GLU A 114 15.17 -12.46 7.47
N GLU A 115 15.17 -11.74 6.35
CA GLU A 115 15.39 -10.30 6.34
C GLU A 115 14.29 -9.51 7.04
N TYR A 116 13.04 -9.94 6.88
CA TYR A 116 11.90 -9.36 7.57
C TYR A 116 12.06 -9.46 9.10
N PHE A 117 12.28 -10.68 9.61
CA PHE A 117 12.42 -10.92 11.04
C PHE A 117 13.73 -10.32 11.61
N ALA A 118 14.82 -10.34 10.85
CA ALA A 118 16.09 -9.72 11.26
C ALA A 118 16.01 -8.19 11.38
N ALA A 119 15.01 -7.55 10.79
CA ALA A 119 14.72 -6.12 10.97
C ALA A 119 13.70 -5.84 12.08
N GLY A 120 13.25 -6.86 12.81
CA GLY A 120 12.31 -6.72 13.93
C GLY A 120 10.84 -6.87 13.56
N GLY A 121 10.52 -7.36 12.35
CA GLY A 121 9.15 -7.55 11.89
C GLY A 121 8.42 -6.23 11.58
N GLY A 122 7.09 -6.31 11.44
CA GLY A 122 6.22 -5.20 11.09
C GLY A 122 6.72 -4.39 9.87
N MET A 123 6.59 -3.06 9.96
CA MET A 123 6.93 -2.15 8.87
C MET A 123 8.43 -2.12 8.54
N ALA A 124 9.31 -2.14 9.55
CA ALA A 124 10.76 -2.11 9.34
C ALA A 124 11.24 -3.37 8.62
N GLY A 125 10.72 -4.53 9.04
CA GLY A 125 10.92 -5.80 8.35
C GLY A 125 10.41 -5.75 6.91
N GLY A 126 9.20 -5.24 6.71
CA GLY A 126 8.58 -5.13 5.39
C GLY A 126 9.40 -4.29 4.41
N VAL A 127 9.88 -3.11 4.84
CA VAL A 127 10.73 -2.24 4.01
C VAL A 127 12.04 -2.93 3.63
N LYS A 128 12.68 -3.63 4.58
CA LYS A 128 13.95 -4.31 4.32
C LYS A 128 13.81 -5.44 3.30
N ALA A 129 12.83 -6.33 3.52
CA ALA A 129 12.57 -7.45 2.62
C ALA A 129 12.09 -6.98 1.24
N LEU A 130 11.27 -5.92 1.17
CA LEU A 130 10.88 -5.31 -0.10
C LEU A 130 12.07 -4.69 -0.85
N GLY A 131 13.01 -4.08 -0.13
CA GLY A 131 14.26 -3.58 -0.70
C GLY A 131 15.05 -4.69 -1.39
N SER A 132 15.18 -5.85 -0.74
CA SER A 132 15.84 -7.01 -1.34
C SER A 132 15.07 -7.61 -2.50
N LEU A 133 13.73 -7.65 -2.44
CA LEU A 133 12.90 -8.07 -3.56
C LEU A 133 13.18 -7.19 -4.80
N THR A 134 13.20 -5.88 -4.59
CA THR A 134 13.47 -4.88 -5.61
C THR A 134 14.86 -5.08 -6.23
N MET A 135 15.89 -5.34 -5.40
CA MET A 135 17.25 -5.66 -5.86
C MET A 135 17.31 -6.98 -6.63
N THR A 136 16.65 -8.04 -6.15
CA THR A 136 16.62 -9.36 -6.80
C THR A 136 15.99 -9.31 -8.18
N LEU A 137 14.95 -8.48 -8.34
CA LEU A 137 14.27 -8.30 -9.62
C LEU A 137 14.99 -7.32 -10.56
N GLY A 138 16.09 -6.70 -10.13
CA GLY A 138 16.79 -5.68 -10.92
C GLY A 138 15.95 -4.42 -11.17
N ILE A 139 14.89 -4.21 -10.37
CA ILE A 139 14.04 -3.02 -10.47
C ILE A 139 14.81 -1.88 -9.82
N SER A 140 15.27 -0.91 -10.59
CA SER A 140 16.02 0.22 -10.04
C SER A 140 15.10 1.09 -9.17
N PRO A 141 15.48 1.41 -7.91
CA PRO A 141 14.68 2.28 -7.03
C PRO A 141 14.55 3.72 -7.55
N LEU A 142 15.20 4.09 -8.66
CA LEU A 142 15.06 5.41 -9.28
C LEU A 142 13.73 5.64 -10.03
N VAL A 143 12.89 4.61 -10.24
CA VAL A 143 11.62 4.75 -10.98
C VAL A 143 10.38 4.73 -10.06
N THR A 144 10.54 4.48 -8.76
CA THR A 144 9.44 4.52 -7.80
C THR A 144 9.81 5.42 -6.63
N SER A 145 9.59 6.72 -6.78
CA SER A 145 9.73 7.69 -5.68
C SER A 145 8.82 7.29 -4.50
N PRO A 146 9.39 7.00 -3.32
CA PRO A 146 8.61 6.70 -2.12
C PRO A 146 8.27 8.03 -1.44
N SER A 147 7.21 8.70 -1.88
CA SER A 147 6.75 9.94 -1.21
C SER A 147 5.24 10.14 -1.15
N SER A 148 4.41 9.14 -1.45
CA SER A 148 2.94 9.30 -1.33
C SER A 148 2.19 8.21 -0.58
N VAL A 149 2.87 7.21 0.00
CA VAL A 149 2.16 6.11 0.68
C VAL A 149 1.87 6.40 2.17
N LEU A 150 2.41 7.48 2.76
CA LEU A 150 2.26 7.76 4.20
C LEU A 150 1.49 9.05 4.54
N ALA A 151 0.53 9.46 3.71
CA ALA A 151 -0.30 10.64 3.98
C ALA A 151 -1.82 10.37 3.99
N THR A 152 -2.26 9.12 3.88
CA THR A 152 -3.70 8.81 3.76
C THR A 152 -4.17 7.83 4.82
N GLN A 153 -3.90 8.14 6.09
CA GLN A 153 -4.70 7.63 7.21
C GLN A 153 -4.86 8.73 8.26
N THR A 154 -5.72 9.70 7.94
CA THR A 154 -6.46 10.46 8.96
C THR A 154 -7.94 10.33 8.63
N PRO A 155 -8.76 9.79 9.54
CA PRO A 155 -10.20 9.64 9.31
C PRO A 155 -10.84 11.02 9.14
N SER A 156 -11.61 11.22 8.08
CA SER A 156 -12.55 12.34 7.96
C SER A 156 -13.73 12.13 8.92
N PRO A 157 -14.02 13.06 9.84
CA PRO A 157 -15.36 13.21 10.37
C PRO A 157 -16.15 14.14 9.43
N ALA A 158 -17.16 13.60 8.76
CA ALA A 158 -18.18 14.41 8.11
C ALA A 158 -19.08 15.05 9.18
N GLY A 159 -19.18 16.39 9.17
CA GLY A 159 -20.05 17.13 10.08
C GLY A 159 -20.23 18.60 9.67
N THR A 160 -21.32 18.87 8.95
CA THR A 160 -22.12 20.12 8.91
C THR A 160 -21.50 21.46 8.46
N THR A 161 -22.02 21.94 7.34
CA THR A 161 -22.31 23.32 6.93
C THR A 161 -21.85 24.52 7.79
N SER A 162 -21.08 25.40 7.14
CA SER A 162 -21.32 26.85 6.94
C SER A 162 -20.29 27.84 7.50
N THR A 163 -20.12 28.90 6.70
CA THR A 163 -19.60 30.26 6.95
C THR A 163 -18.09 30.55 6.94
N SER A 164 -17.76 31.52 6.06
CA SER A 164 -16.79 32.63 6.16
C SER A 164 -15.41 32.58 5.44
N SER A 165 -15.41 33.24 4.26
CA SER A 165 -14.48 34.27 3.75
C SER A 165 -12.95 34.08 3.69
N PRO A 166 -12.31 34.28 2.50
CA PRO A 166 -10.88 34.56 2.38
C PRO A 166 -10.58 36.07 2.28
N THR A 167 -9.79 36.59 3.22
CA THR A 167 -9.23 37.95 3.18
C THR A 167 -7.70 37.88 3.16
N SER A 168 -7.09 38.33 2.06
CA SER A 168 -5.98 39.32 2.06
C SER A 168 -5.39 39.44 0.65
N GLY A 169 -5.65 40.57 -0.01
CA GLY A 169 -5.17 40.90 -1.36
C GLY A 169 -5.81 42.19 -1.88
N SER A 170 -5.14 43.32 -1.58
CA SER A 170 -5.29 44.71 -2.06
C SER A 170 -6.70 45.37 -2.08
N ALA A 171 -6.85 46.43 -1.27
CA ALA A 171 -8.11 47.15 -0.99
C ALA A 171 -8.61 48.09 -2.11
N LEU A 172 -8.07 48.02 -3.33
CA LEU A 172 -8.47 48.90 -4.44
C LEU A 172 -9.06 48.16 -5.65
N GLU A 173 -8.92 46.82 -5.70
CA GLU A 173 -9.26 46.05 -6.91
C GLU A 173 -10.63 45.33 -6.84
N ARG A 174 -11.26 45.28 -5.66
CA ARG A 174 -12.50 44.52 -5.44
C ARG A 174 -13.78 45.36 -5.36
N LEU A 175 -13.80 46.55 -5.97
CA LEU A 175 -15.03 47.32 -6.13
C LEU A 175 -15.88 46.80 -7.32
N PRO A 176 -17.22 46.73 -7.16
CA PRO A 176 -18.13 46.29 -8.21
C PRO A 176 -18.13 47.22 -9.44
N ARG A 177 -18.37 46.66 -10.63
CA ARG A 177 -18.19 47.29 -11.95
C ARG A 177 -18.87 48.66 -12.12
N TRP A 178 -19.92 48.98 -11.37
CA TRP A 178 -20.61 50.27 -11.47
C TRP A 178 -19.91 51.43 -10.73
N LYS A 179 -18.89 51.15 -9.90
CA LYS A 179 -18.00 52.17 -9.30
C LYS A 179 -16.71 52.42 -10.10
N ARG A 180 -16.49 51.68 -11.21
CA ARG A 180 -15.35 51.84 -12.13
C ARG A 180 -15.58 52.86 -13.26
N SER A 181 -16.80 53.39 -13.39
CA SER A 181 -17.19 54.28 -14.50
C SER A 181 -17.44 55.74 -14.13
N ILE A 182 -17.16 56.18 -12.90
CA ILE A 182 -17.32 57.59 -12.48
C ILE A 182 -15.97 58.15 -12.05
N GLY A 183 -15.12 58.39 -13.05
CA GLY A 183 -13.78 58.94 -12.84
C GLY A 183 -13.08 59.36 -14.14
N GLN A 184 -13.54 58.88 -15.30
CA GLN A 184 -13.31 59.53 -16.59
C GLN A 184 -14.38 60.61 -16.80
N ASN A 185 -14.24 61.77 -16.16
CA ASN A 185 -14.69 63.07 -16.69
C ASN A 185 -14.40 64.17 -15.66
N GLY A 186 -13.20 64.75 -15.71
CA GLY A 186 -12.85 65.82 -14.77
C GLY A 186 -11.43 66.37 -14.86
N ARG A 187 -10.89 66.64 -16.05
CA ARG A 187 -9.76 67.59 -16.26
C ARG A 187 -9.65 67.89 -17.76
N ARG A 188 -10.45 68.80 -18.29
CA ARG A 188 -10.09 70.23 -18.51
C ARG A 188 -8.60 70.44 -18.87
N ARG A 189 -8.40 70.59 -20.19
CA ARG A 189 -7.61 71.64 -20.87
C ARG A 189 -6.45 72.28 -20.11
N ARG A 190 -5.22 72.07 -20.61
CA ARG A 190 -4.11 73.03 -20.81
C ARG A 190 -3.18 72.41 -21.86
N GLY A 191 -2.71 73.04 -22.93
CA GLY A 191 -2.83 74.40 -23.46
C GLY A 191 -1.87 74.50 -24.66
N THR A 192 -2.01 75.52 -25.51
CA THR A 192 -0.92 76.12 -26.32
C THR A 192 -1.44 77.43 -26.90
N ALA A 193 -0.88 78.55 -26.43
CA ALA A 193 -0.44 79.63 -27.29
C ALA A 193 1.08 79.44 -27.43
#